data_AF-A0A920UXK8-F1
#
_entry.id   AF-A0A920UXK8-F1
#
_cell.length_a   1.000
_cell.length_b   1.000
_cell.length_c   1.000
_cell.angle_alpha   90.00
_cell.angle_beta   90.00
_cell.angle_gamma   90.00
#
_symmetry.space_group_name_H-M   'P 1'
#
loop_
_entity.id
_entity.type
_entity.pdbx_description
1 polymer ?
#
loop_
_entity_poly.entity_id
_entity_poly.type
_entity_poly.pdbx_seq_one_letter_code
_entity_poly.pdbx_strand_id
1 'polypeptide(L)'
;MVFFIRREISGAIALAYIGVQVVSALMGTWAAHFMFEEVIMQFSTKSRTGLSQWFSEGVATFGLVMTILGTLRWRPDRVPYAVGLFITAGYWFTASTSFANPAVTMARAFTDTFSGIHPPHVPAFIVAQLVGALLAAGVMAWLFRRPAVDG
;
A
#
# COMPACT_ATOMS: atom_id res chain seq x y z
N MET A 1 0.76 1.25 -9.95
CA MET A 1 1.34 0.05 -10.63
C MET A 1 0.28 -0.86 -11.24
N VAL A 2 -0.64 -1.47 -10.47
CA VAL A 2 -1.61 -2.45 -10.99
C VAL A 2 -2.43 -1.91 -12.18
N PHE A 3 -2.96 -0.70 -12.06
CA PHE A 3 -3.68 -0.02 -13.16
C PHE A 3 -2.84 0.22 -14.41
N PHE A 4 -1.53 0.50 -14.25
CA PHE A 4 -0.60 0.66 -15.38
C PHE A 4 -0.34 -0.68 -16.08
N ILE A 5 -0.13 -1.77 -15.31
CA ILE A 5 0.06 -3.12 -15.86
C ILE A 5 -1.20 -3.59 -16.61
N ARG A 6 -2.39 -3.23 -16.10
CA ARG A 6 -3.68 -3.47 -16.76
C ARG A 6 -3.97 -2.53 -17.94
N ARG A 7 -3.04 -1.61 -18.27
CA ARG A 7 -3.13 -0.60 -19.34
C ARG A 7 -4.31 0.37 -19.20
N GLU A 8 -4.74 0.63 -17.97
CA GLU A 8 -5.82 1.58 -17.68
C GLU A 8 -5.33 3.03 -17.56
N ILE A 9 -4.03 3.23 -17.30
CA ILE A 9 -3.39 4.55 -17.23
C ILE A 9 -2.07 4.56 -18.03
N SER A 10 -1.68 5.73 -18.53
CA SER A 10 -0.39 5.92 -19.21
C SER A 10 0.78 5.92 -18.22
N GLY A 11 2.00 5.69 -18.73
CA GLY A 11 3.22 5.73 -17.91
C GLY A 11 3.47 7.11 -17.29
N ALA A 12 3.20 8.19 -18.03
CA ALA A 12 3.33 9.56 -17.54
C ALA A 12 2.36 9.83 -16.36
N ILE A 13 1.10 9.38 -16.48
CA ILE A 13 0.13 9.49 -15.39
C ILE A 13 0.56 8.65 -14.20
N ALA A 14 1.05 7.42 -14.42
CA ALA A 14 1.53 6.57 -13.33
C ALA A 14 2.68 7.21 -12.54
N LEU A 15 3.64 7.83 -13.23
CA LEU A 15 4.74 8.57 -12.60
C LEU A 15 4.25 9.80 -11.84
N ALA A 16 3.33 10.57 -12.42
CA ALA A 16 2.71 11.71 -11.74
C ALA A 16 1.99 11.28 -10.46
N TYR A 17 1.24 10.17 -10.49
CA TYR A 17 0.59 9.61 -9.32
C TYR A 17 1.59 9.23 -8.22
N ILE A 18 2.71 8.59 -8.58
CA ILE A 18 3.76 8.24 -7.61
C ILE A 18 4.30 9.51 -6.94
N GLY A 19 4.67 10.52 -7.72
CA GLY A 19 5.18 11.79 -7.19
C GLY A 19 4.19 12.47 -6.24
N VAL A 20 2.93 12.62 -6.67
CA VAL A 20 1.88 13.24 -5.85
C VAL A 20 1.61 12.45 -4.57
N GLN A 21 1.58 11.11 -4.64
CA GLN A 21 1.36 10.26 -3.47
C GLN A 21 2.48 10.42 -2.44
N VAL A 22 3.74 10.47 -2.86
CA VAL A 22 4.88 10.63 -1.95
C VAL A 22 4.84 12.01 -1.28
N VAL A 23 4.67 13.07 -2.07
CA VAL A 23 4.61 14.45 -1.54
C VAL A 23 3.45 14.60 -0.58
N SER A 24 2.25 14.12 -0.96
CA SER A 24 1.06 14.23 -0.11
C SER A 24 1.18 13.40 1.18
N ALA A 25 1.81 12.22 1.12
CA ALA A 25 2.06 11.39 2.30
C ALA A 25 3.04 12.08 3.27
N LEU A 26 4.11 12.71 2.77
CA LEU A 26 5.03 13.50 3.58
C LEU A 26 4.34 14.72 4.22
N MET A 27 3.54 15.44 3.44
CA MET A 27 2.75 16.57 3.95
C MET A 27 1.77 16.13 5.05
N GLY A 28 1.13 14.96 4.89
CA GLY A 28 0.29 14.37 5.91
C GLY A 28 1.04 14.03 7.20
N THR A 29 2.24 13.46 7.08
CA THR A 29 3.13 13.22 8.24
C THR A 29 3.49 14.52 8.95
N TRP A 30 3.86 15.57 8.22
CA TRP A 30 4.21 16.87 8.82
C TRP A 30 3.02 17.57 9.46
N ALA A 31 1.83 17.47 8.86
CA ALA A 31 0.61 17.96 9.47
C ALA A 31 0.32 17.23 10.79
N ALA A 32 0.48 15.90 10.83
CA ALA A 32 0.36 15.15 12.07
C ALA A 32 1.43 15.58 13.10
N HIS A 33 2.68 15.78 12.68
CA HIS A 33 3.71 16.26 13.60
C HIS A 33 3.35 17.60 14.22
N PHE A 34 2.84 18.52 13.42
CA PHE A 34 2.35 19.82 13.91
C PHE A 34 1.18 19.65 14.89
N MET A 35 0.23 18.75 14.61
CA MET A 35 -0.90 18.46 15.50
C MET A 35 -0.49 17.88 16.86
N PHE A 36 0.64 17.16 16.92
CA PHE A 36 1.11 16.45 18.11
C PHE A 36 2.38 17.05 18.74
N GLU A 37 2.75 18.27 18.34
CA GLU A 37 3.96 18.98 18.83
C GLU A 37 5.28 18.19 18.64
N GLU A 38 5.36 17.39 17.59
CA GLU A 38 6.56 16.64 17.20
C GLU A 38 7.51 17.48 16.34
N VAL A 39 8.78 17.07 16.28
CA VAL A 39 9.74 17.67 15.34
C VAL A 39 9.25 17.43 13.91
N ILE A 40 9.00 18.52 13.17
CA ILE A 40 8.37 18.45 11.84
C ILE A 40 9.17 17.55 10.89
N MET A 41 10.47 17.78 10.75
CA MET A 41 11.35 16.96 9.93
C MET A 41 12.27 16.13 10.80
N GLN A 42 12.06 14.82 10.80
CA GLN A 42 12.85 13.85 11.54
C GLN A 42 12.97 12.55 10.74
N PHE A 43 13.90 11.69 11.12
CA PHE A 43 14.03 10.34 10.58
C PHE A 43 13.72 9.31 11.66
N SER A 44 13.05 8.22 11.29
CA SER A 44 12.72 7.18 12.25
C SER A 44 13.94 6.33 12.61
N THR A 45 14.02 5.95 13.88
CA THR A 45 14.94 4.94 14.41
C THR A 45 14.24 3.60 14.66
N LYS A 46 12.92 3.51 14.41
CA LYS A 46 12.12 2.31 14.68
C LYS A 46 12.52 1.14 13.80
N SER A 47 13.10 0.12 14.42
CA SER A 47 13.45 -1.12 13.73
C SER A 47 12.20 -1.90 13.32
N ARG A 48 11.93 -1.89 12.01
CA ARG A 48 10.92 -2.74 11.37
C ARG A 48 11.56 -3.61 10.28
N THR A 49 12.02 -4.79 10.66
CA THR A 49 12.72 -5.72 9.76
C THR A 49 12.48 -7.17 10.18
N GLY A 50 12.76 -8.10 9.26
CA GLY A 50 12.60 -9.54 9.47
C GLY A 50 11.49 -10.15 8.61
N LEU A 51 11.59 -11.48 8.42
CA LEU A 51 10.72 -12.24 7.55
C LEU A 51 9.22 -12.09 7.89
N SER A 52 8.88 -12.05 9.19
CA SER A 52 7.50 -11.87 9.63
C SER A 52 6.91 -10.53 9.16
N GLN A 53 7.67 -9.45 9.24
CA GLN A 53 7.22 -8.12 8.81
C GLN A 53 7.11 -8.02 7.29
N TRP A 54 8.09 -8.53 6.56
CA TRP A 54 8.07 -8.50 5.10
C TRP A 54 6.95 -9.38 4.53
N PHE A 55 6.78 -10.59 5.04
CA PHE A 55 5.68 -11.47 4.64
C PHE A 55 4.32 -10.83 4.95
N SER A 56 4.19 -10.24 6.14
CA SER A 56 3.01 -9.50 6.58
C SER A 56 2.65 -8.36 5.60
N GLU A 57 3.62 -7.59 5.12
CA GLU A 57 3.38 -6.56 4.08
C GLU A 57 2.95 -7.12 2.74
N GLY A 58 3.53 -8.27 2.34
CA GLY A 58 3.09 -9.00 1.16
C GLY A 58 1.62 -9.41 1.26
N VAL A 59 1.22 -10.04 2.38
CA VAL A 59 -0.16 -10.45 2.66
C VAL A 59 -1.11 -9.26 2.72
N ALA A 60 -0.71 -8.19 3.41
CA ALA A 60 -1.51 -6.97 3.53
C ALA A 60 -1.78 -6.34 2.15
N THR A 61 -0.73 -6.19 1.32
CA THR A 61 -0.88 -5.59 -0.01
C THR A 61 -1.65 -6.49 -0.95
N PHE A 62 -1.43 -7.80 -0.86
CA PHE A 62 -2.18 -8.79 -1.63
C PHE A 62 -3.69 -8.67 -1.36
N GLY A 63 -4.08 -8.73 -0.08
CA GLY A 63 -5.49 -8.59 0.32
C GLY A 63 -6.07 -7.24 -0.08
N LEU A 64 -5.34 -6.14 0.12
CA LEU A 64 -5.81 -4.80 -0.26
C LEU A 64 -6.08 -4.68 -1.76
N VAL A 65 -5.17 -5.17 -2.60
CA VAL A 65 -5.33 -5.12 -4.06
C VAL A 65 -6.48 -6.03 -4.49
N MET A 66 -6.65 -7.21 -3.90
CA MET A 66 -7.82 -8.04 -4.17
C MET A 66 -9.12 -7.35 -3.77
N THR A 67 -9.17 -6.71 -2.59
CA THR A 67 -10.33 -5.93 -2.16
C THR A 67 -10.66 -4.83 -3.16
N ILE A 68 -9.65 -4.05 -3.60
CA ILE A 68 -9.84 -3.00 -4.61
C ILE A 68 -10.40 -3.60 -5.92
N LEU A 69 -9.73 -4.60 -6.48
CA LEU A 69 -10.11 -5.17 -7.78
C LEU A 69 -11.47 -5.89 -7.73
N GLY A 70 -11.76 -6.61 -6.65
CA GLY A 70 -13.02 -7.32 -6.46
C GLY A 70 -14.18 -6.36 -6.25
N THR A 71 -14.01 -5.35 -5.41
CA THR A 71 -15.04 -4.33 -5.22
C THR A 71 -15.24 -3.48 -6.48
N LEU A 72 -14.17 -3.12 -7.20
CA LEU A 72 -14.28 -2.47 -8.52
C LEU A 72 -15.05 -3.32 -9.53
N ARG A 73 -14.95 -4.65 -9.48
CA ARG A 73 -15.63 -5.54 -10.43
C ARG A 73 -17.14 -5.55 -10.26
N TRP A 74 -17.63 -5.52 -9.01
CA TRP A 74 -19.05 -5.77 -8.72
C TRP A 74 -19.77 -4.59 -8.08
N ARG A 75 -19.09 -3.78 -7.26
CA ARG A 75 -19.67 -2.66 -6.50
C ARG A 75 -18.70 -1.46 -6.45
N PRO A 76 -18.41 -0.80 -7.59
CA PRO A 76 -17.46 0.33 -7.64
C PRO A 76 -17.78 1.45 -6.63
N ASP A 77 -19.08 1.64 -6.33
CA ASP A 77 -19.59 2.59 -5.33
C ASP A 77 -19.09 2.32 -3.91
N ARG A 78 -18.62 1.10 -3.62
CA ARG A 78 -18.20 0.66 -2.28
C ARG A 78 -16.69 0.57 -2.08
N VAL A 79 -15.88 0.87 -3.11
CA VAL A 79 -14.41 0.78 -3.01
C VAL A 79 -13.84 1.59 -1.84
N PRO A 80 -14.25 2.84 -1.58
CA PRO A 80 -13.71 3.61 -0.45
C PRO A 80 -13.96 2.94 0.91
N TYR A 81 -15.17 2.42 1.14
CA TYR A 81 -15.52 1.73 2.37
C TYR A 81 -14.75 0.41 2.51
N ALA A 82 -14.67 -0.38 1.45
CA ALA A 82 -13.98 -1.67 1.46
C ALA A 82 -12.48 -1.49 1.72
N VAL A 83 -11.85 -0.50 1.11
CA VAL A 83 -10.45 -0.15 1.34
C VAL A 83 -10.23 0.29 2.80
N GLY A 84 -11.06 1.21 3.32
CA GLY A 84 -10.95 1.68 4.70
C GLY A 84 -11.08 0.55 5.73
N LEU A 85 -12.07 -0.34 5.54
CA LEU A 85 -12.27 -1.51 6.40
C LEU A 85 -11.09 -2.49 6.30
N PHE A 86 -10.56 -2.73 5.10
CA PHE A 86 -9.42 -3.62 4.92
C PHE A 86 -8.16 -3.08 5.60
N ILE A 87 -7.83 -1.79 5.45
CA ILE A 87 -6.68 -1.17 6.12
C ILE A 87 -6.87 -1.22 7.64
N THR A 88 -8.08 -0.94 8.14
CA THR A 88 -8.39 -1.03 9.58
C THR A 88 -8.19 -2.45 10.11
N ALA A 89 -8.67 -3.47 9.40
CA ALA A 89 -8.43 -4.86 9.74
C ALA A 89 -6.93 -5.20 9.68
N GLY A 90 -6.25 -4.75 8.62
CA GLY A 90 -4.81 -4.91 8.39
C GLY A 90 -4.00 -4.44 9.58
N TYR A 91 -4.33 -3.27 10.14
CA TYR A 91 -3.68 -2.77 11.34
C TYR A 91 -3.67 -3.78 12.50
N TRP A 92 -4.74 -4.57 12.64
CA TRP A 92 -4.90 -5.55 13.71
C TRP A 92 -4.36 -6.96 13.39
N PHE A 93 -4.54 -7.46 12.17
CA PHE A 93 -4.18 -8.86 11.85
C PHE A 93 -2.73 -9.02 11.34
N THR A 94 -2.06 -7.92 10.98
CA THR A 94 -0.72 -7.97 10.39
C THR A 94 0.36 -7.63 11.43
N ALA A 95 1.45 -8.40 11.44
CA ALA A 95 2.59 -8.14 12.33
C ALA A 95 3.28 -6.78 12.04
N SER A 96 3.13 -6.28 10.80
CA SER A 96 3.71 -5.03 10.35
C SER A 96 2.83 -3.80 10.58
N THR A 97 1.58 -3.95 11.03
CA THR A 97 0.55 -2.87 11.05
C THR A 97 0.15 -2.34 9.66
N SER A 98 0.24 -3.21 8.64
CA SER A 98 -0.28 -3.04 7.28
C SER A 98 0.03 -1.69 6.62
N PHE A 99 1.30 -1.46 6.26
CA PHE A 99 1.65 -0.25 5.54
C PHE A 99 1.05 -0.30 4.13
N ALA A 100 1.21 -1.45 3.46
CA ALA A 100 0.56 -1.87 2.22
C ALA A 100 0.63 -0.84 1.06
N ASN A 101 1.59 0.09 1.13
CA ASN A 101 1.69 1.23 0.23
C ASN A 101 3.12 1.81 0.27
N PRO A 102 3.83 1.86 -0.87
CA PRO A 102 5.19 2.40 -0.93
C PRO A 102 5.31 3.87 -0.52
N ALA A 103 4.35 4.73 -0.89
CA ALA A 103 4.37 6.15 -0.53
C ALA A 103 4.20 6.34 0.98
N VAL A 104 3.29 5.59 1.60
CA VAL A 104 3.11 5.57 3.05
C VAL A 104 4.36 5.03 3.75
N THR A 105 4.95 3.96 3.24
CA THR A 105 6.20 3.40 3.79
C THR A 105 7.33 4.42 3.79
N MET A 106 7.51 5.16 2.70
CA MET A 106 8.50 6.23 2.62
C MET A 106 8.18 7.36 3.60
N ALA A 107 6.94 7.82 3.67
CA ALA A 107 6.55 8.88 4.60
C ALA A 107 6.73 8.48 6.07
N ARG A 108 6.52 7.19 6.40
CA ARG A 108 6.76 6.64 7.74
C ARG A 108 8.25 6.56 8.09
N ALA A 109 9.16 6.70 7.13
CA ALA A 109 10.58 6.87 7.42
C ALA A 109 10.91 8.26 8.00
N PHE A 110 9.99 9.22 7.85
CA PHE A 110 10.14 10.60 8.32
C PHE A 110 9.42 10.89 9.64
N THR A 111 9.11 9.88 10.45
CA THR A 111 8.48 10.03 11.77
C THR A 111 9.09 9.05 12.76
N ASP A 112 9.59 9.50 13.91
CA ASP A 112 10.16 8.62 14.95
C ASP A 112 9.15 8.19 16.04
N THR A 113 7.88 8.09 15.64
CA THR A 113 6.78 7.67 16.51
C THR A 113 6.56 6.15 16.44
N PHE A 114 5.52 5.63 17.11
CA PHE A 114 5.12 4.21 16.98
C PHE A 114 4.83 3.80 15.52
N SER A 115 4.48 4.77 14.68
CA SER A 115 4.22 4.53 13.26
C SER A 115 5.51 4.46 12.42
N GLY A 116 6.67 4.87 12.93
CA GLY A 116 7.90 4.98 12.16
C GLY A 116 8.48 3.67 11.59
N ILE A 117 9.35 3.81 10.58
CA ILE A 117 10.23 2.75 10.06
C ILE A 117 11.63 3.30 9.78
N HIS A 118 12.67 2.64 10.29
CA HIS A 118 14.06 2.99 10.01
C HIS A 118 14.33 2.99 8.49
N PRO A 119 14.86 4.08 7.88
CA PRO A 119 14.93 4.23 6.42
C PRO A 119 15.62 3.07 5.67
N PRO A 120 16.72 2.48 6.17
CA PRO A 120 17.31 1.28 5.59
C PRO A 120 16.40 0.06 5.44
N HIS A 121 15.28 -0.01 6.18
CA HIS A 121 14.34 -1.14 6.10
C HIS A 121 13.21 -0.91 5.09
N VAL A 122 13.02 0.34 4.62
CA VAL A 122 11.99 0.72 3.64
C VAL A 122 12.05 -0.09 2.34
N PRO A 123 13.23 -0.35 1.73
CA PRO A 123 13.29 -1.07 0.46
C PRO A 123 12.67 -2.47 0.53
N ALA A 124 12.92 -3.21 1.62
CA ALA A 124 12.38 -4.57 1.78
C ALA A 124 10.85 -4.57 1.90
N PHE A 125 10.28 -3.57 2.60
CA PHE A 125 8.83 -3.37 2.69
C PHE A 125 8.23 -3.09 1.30
N ILE A 126 8.84 -2.17 0.54
CA ILE A 126 8.37 -1.82 -0.81
C ILE A 126 8.42 -3.05 -1.72
N VAL A 127 9.50 -3.83 -1.70
CA VAL A 127 9.60 -5.07 -2.50
C VAL A 127 8.48 -6.05 -2.14
N ALA A 128 8.26 -6.31 -0.85
CA ALA A 128 7.19 -7.19 -0.41
C ALA A 128 5.79 -6.71 -0.85
N GLN A 129 5.54 -5.40 -0.75
CA GLN A 129 4.29 -4.79 -1.21
C GLN A 129 4.10 -4.97 -2.73
N LEU A 130 5.14 -4.72 -3.52
CA LEU A 130 5.09 -4.91 -4.98
C LEU A 130 4.81 -6.37 -5.35
N VAL A 131 5.48 -7.32 -4.68
CA VAL A 131 5.22 -8.75 -4.88
C VAL A 131 3.76 -9.09 -4.54
N GLY A 132 3.26 -8.66 -3.39
CA GLY A 132 1.87 -8.87 -2.98
C GLY A 132 0.86 -8.31 -3.99
N ALA A 133 1.10 -7.08 -4.48
CA ALA A 133 0.25 -6.44 -5.48
C ALA A 133 0.24 -7.18 -6.82
N LEU A 134 1.41 -7.66 -7.28
CA LEU A 134 1.53 -8.43 -8.53
C LEU A 134 0.82 -9.79 -8.43
N LEU A 135 1.01 -10.50 -7.32
CA LEU A 135 0.32 -11.77 -7.06
C LEU A 135 -1.20 -11.58 -7.04
N ALA A 136 -1.69 -10.54 -6.35
CA ALA A 136 -3.12 -10.23 -6.33
C ALA A 136 -3.65 -9.90 -7.73
N ALA A 137 -2.93 -9.11 -8.51
CA ALA A 137 -3.32 -8.81 -9.88
C ALA A 137 -3.41 -10.08 -10.75
N GLY A 138 -2.44 -11.00 -10.62
CA GLY A 138 -2.44 -12.28 -11.32
C GLY A 138 -3.61 -13.19 -10.92
N VAL A 139 -3.84 -13.35 -9.61
CA VAL A 139 -4.95 -14.16 -9.07
C VAL A 139 -6.30 -13.59 -9.50
N MET A 140 -6.50 -12.27 -9.37
CA MET A 140 -7.77 -11.64 -9.75
C MET A 140 -7.99 -11.68 -11.26
N ALA A 141 -6.93 -11.54 -12.06
CA ALA A 141 -7.02 -11.72 -13.50
C ALA A 141 -7.44 -13.14 -13.86
N TRP A 142 -6.91 -14.17 -13.20
CA TRP A 142 -7.33 -15.56 -13.39
C TRP A 142 -8.79 -15.79 -12.95
N LEU A 143 -9.15 -15.35 -11.74
CA LEU A 143 -10.49 -15.50 -11.16
C LEU A 143 -11.59 -14.85 -12.01
N PHE A 144 -11.27 -13.74 -12.69
CA PHE A 144 -12.22 -12.99 -13.51
C PHE A 144 -12.18 -13.34 -15.01
N ARG A 145 -11.40 -14.33 -15.43
CA ARG A 145 -11.50 -14.85 -16.81
C ARG A 145 -12.89 -15.42 -17.03
N ARG A 146 -13.59 -14.93 -18.06
CA ARG A 146 -14.78 -15.61 -18.57
C ARG A 146 -14.32 -16.85 -19.36
N PRO A 147 -14.95 -18.02 -19.20
CA PRO A 147 -14.73 -19.14 -20.10
C PRO A 147 -14.99 -18.69 -21.55
N ALA A 148 -14.20 -19.20 -22.51
CA ALA A 148 -14.57 -19.07 -23.91
C ALA A 148 -15.93 -19.73 -24.09
N VAL A 149 -16.89 -19.01 -24.68
CA VAL A 149 -18.12 -19.63 -25.16
C VAL A 149 -17.71 -20.33 -26.44
N ASP A 150 -17.45 -21.63 -26.36
CA ASP A 150 -17.28 -22.47 -27.55
C ASP A 150 -18.64 -22.47 -28.28
N GLY A 151 -18.67 -21.84 -29.46
CA GLY A 151 -19.82 -21.77 -30.36
C GLY A 151 -19.76 -22.81 -31.44
#